data_AF-A0A016WGM9-F1
#
_entry.id   AF-A0A016WGM9-F1
#
_cell.length_a   1.000
_cell.length_b   1.000
_cell.length_c   1.000
_cell.angle_alpha   90.00
_cell.angle_beta   90.00
_cell.angle_gamma   90.00
#
_symmetry.space_group_name_H-M   'P 1'
#
loop_
_entity.id
_entity.type
_entity.pdbx_description
1 polymer ?
#
loop_
_entity_poly.entity_id
_entity_poly.type
_entity_poly.pdbx_seq_one_letter_code
_entity_poly.pdbx_strand_id
1 'polypeptide(L)'
;MSINDVALIMDNGEEPHKTHARKIFKYRKQSNWLICTMAVMNILVNTIFTIAVSWLLEEHKYGSILQYIVPTVMIVLLAEILPQVREIYSEEKLKTLIKVQSKKMEEAAQGDILARIADFPKKTVQDMMTPMEDAFVLSGSETLDLKLLVTILEKGYTRIPVFEEKNKSNISTVLNVKVCLKIDGFL
;
A
#
# COMPACT_ATOMS: atom_id res chain seq x y z
N MET A 1 -14.55 -26.05 5.48
CA MET A 1 -14.58 -26.95 4.31
C MET A 1 -13.91 -28.25 4.72
N SER A 2 -14.59 -29.38 4.82
CA SER A 2 -14.02 -30.71 5.11
C SER A 2 -13.22 -31.24 3.92
N ILE A 3 -12.36 -32.27 4.11
CA ILE A 3 -11.70 -32.97 2.99
C ILE A 3 -12.75 -33.52 2.01
N ASN A 4 -13.91 -33.93 2.54
CA ASN A 4 -15.04 -34.44 1.77
C ASN A 4 -15.68 -33.35 0.90
N ASP A 5 -15.79 -32.12 1.40
CA ASP A 5 -16.32 -30.99 0.63
C ASP A 5 -15.40 -30.65 -0.56
N VAL A 6 -14.07 -30.74 -0.36
CA VAL A 6 -13.09 -30.53 -1.45
C VAL A 6 -13.17 -31.65 -2.50
N ALA A 7 -13.38 -32.89 -2.06
CA ALA A 7 -13.57 -34.02 -2.96
C ALA A 7 -14.86 -33.89 -3.77
N LEU A 8 -15.94 -33.41 -3.16
CA LEU A 8 -17.22 -33.19 -3.84
C LEU A 8 -17.14 -32.09 -4.91
N ILE A 9 -16.41 -31.01 -4.64
CA ILE A 9 -16.14 -29.94 -5.62
C ILE A 9 -15.20 -30.42 -6.74
N MET A 10 -14.31 -31.38 -6.46
CA MET A 10 -13.45 -31.97 -7.47
C MET A 10 -14.21 -32.88 -8.45
N ASP A 11 -15.24 -33.58 -7.99
CA ASP A 11 -16.07 -34.43 -8.87
C ASP A 11 -17.12 -33.62 -9.64
N ASN A 12 -17.85 -32.74 -8.94
CA ASN A 12 -19.04 -32.07 -9.47
C ASN A 12 -18.83 -30.58 -9.84
N GLY A 13 -17.64 -30.01 -9.61
CA GLY A 13 -17.37 -28.59 -9.88
C GLY A 13 -17.06 -28.29 -11.35
N GLU A 14 -17.39 -27.07 -11.78
CA GLU A 14 -17.12 -26.54 -13.12
C GLU A 14 -15.65 -26.08 -13.26
N GLU A 15 -15.08 -26.09 -14.46
CA GLU A 15 -13.74 -25.51 -14.68
C GLU A 15 -13.82 -23.98 -14.56
N PRO A 16 -12.88 -23.32 -13.85
CA PRO A 16 -11.56 -23.81 -13.43
C PRO A 16 -11.50 -24.36 -11.98
N HIS A 17 -12.62 -24.42 -11.24
CA HIS A 17 -12.63 -24.75 -9.81
C HIS A 17 -12.18 -26.19 -9.52
N LYS A 18 -12.47 -27.12 -10.43
CA LYS A 18 -12.03 -28.53 -10.36
C LYS A 18 -10.51 -28.69 -10.34
N THR A 19 -9.81 -27.97 -11.22
CA THR A 19 -8.35 -27.97 -11.30
C THR A 19 -7.70 -27.38 -10.03
N HIS A 20 -8.29 -26.32 -9.46
CA HIS A 20 -7.81 -25.72 -8.21
C HIS A 20 -8.07 -26.62 -7.00
N ALA A 21 -9.24 -27.25 -6.91
CA ALA A 21 -9.58 -28.20 -5.84
C ALA A 21 -8.62 -29.40 -5.81
N ARG A 22 -8.22 -29.92 -6.99
CA ARG A 22 -7.25 -31.02 -7.10
C ARG A 22 -5.87 -30.65 -6.53
N LYS A 23 -5.39 -29.42 -6.76
CA LYS A 23 -4.13 -28.94 -6.19
C LYS A 23 -4.22 -28.84 -4.66
N ILE A 24 -5.32 -28.29 -4.13
CA ILE A 24 -5.54 -28.10 -2.68
C ILE A 24 -5.68 -29.45 -1.95
N PHE A 25 -6.40 -30.42 -2.55
CA PHE A 25 -6.63 -31.73 -1.96
C PHE A 25 -5.33 -32.49 -1.66
N LYS A 26 -4.34 -32.40 -2.56
CA LYS A 26 -3.02 -33.04 -2.38
C LYS A 26 -2.30 -32.53 -1.12
N TYR A 27 -2.25 -31.21 -0.93
CA TYR A 27 -1.61 -30.61 0.25
C TYR A 27 -2.39 -30.90 1.54
N ARG A 28 -3.71 -30.90 1.46
CA ARG A 28 -4.55 -31.17 2.63
C ARG A 28 -4.44 -32.60 3.15
N LYS A 29 -4.22 -33.57 2.27
CA LYS A 29 -3.97 -34.98 2.64
C LYS A 29 -2.66 -35.16 3.42
N GLN A 30 -1.67 -34.29 3.20
CA GLN A 30 -0.35 -34.34 3.86
C GLN A 30 -0.23 -33.31 5.00
N SER A 31 -1.30 -32.60 5.36
CA SER A 31 -1.27 -31.53 6.36
C SER A 31 -0.68 -31.97 7.71
N ASN A 32 -0.99 -33.19 8.16
CA ASN A 32 -0.47 -33.71 9.42
C ASN A 32 1.05 -33.85 9.40
N TRP A 33 1.62 -34.27 8.27
CA TRP A 33 3.07 -34.40 8.12
C TRP A 33 3.77 -33.04 8.12
N LEU A 34 3.17 -32.03 7.46
CA LEU A 34 3.70 -30.67 7.43
C LEU A 34 3.72 -30.01 8.82
N ILE A 35 2.67 -30.21 9.61
CA ILE A 35 2.60 -29.68 10.99
C ILE A 35 3.70 -30.31 11.85
N CYS A 36 3.89 -31.63 11.74
CA CYS A 36 4.93 -32.34 12.48
C CYS A 36 6.34 -31.88 12.09
N THR A 37 6.65 -31.74 10.80
CA THR A 37 7.98 -31.29 10.37
C THR A 37 8.24 -29.85 10.77
N MET A 38 7.23 -28.97 10.73
CA MET A 38 7.34 -27.60 11.19
C MET A 38 7.60 -27.52 12.71
N ALA A 39 6.87 -28.30 13.51
CA ALA A 39 7.07 -28.38 14.96
C ALA A 39 8.47 -28.93 15.32
N VAL A 40 8.90 -30.00 14.65
CA VAL A 40 10.24 -30.58 14.82
C VAL A 40 11.32 -29.56 14.45
N MET A 41 11.16 -28.85 13.33
CA MET A 41 12.12 -27.84 12.89
C MET A 41 12.21 -26.67 13.87
N ASN A 42 11.08 -26.22 14.45
CA ASN A 42 11.10 -25.17 15.48
C ASN A 42 11.90 -25.60 16.71
N ILE A 43 11.71 -26.82 17.19
CA ILE A 43 12.46 -27.37 18.32
C ILE A 43 13.95 -27.48 17.97
N LEU A 44 14.26 -27.98 16.76
CA LEU A 44 15.64 -28.10 16.28
C LEU A 44 16.34 -26.75 16.18
N VAL A 45 15.72 -25.74 15.57
CA VAL A 45 16.28 -24.39 15.43
C VAL A 45 16.53 -23.77 16.82
N ASN A 46 15.57 -23.88 17.75
CA ASN A 46 15.73 -23.36 19.11
C ASN A 46 16.86 -24.06 19.88
N THR A 47 17.00 -25.38 19.71
CA THR A 47 18.04 -26.18 20.36
C THR A 47 19.42 -25.84 19.78
N ILE A 48 19.54 -25.78 18.45
CA ILE A 48 20.80 -25.42 17.76
C ILE A 48 21.25 -24.01 18.15
N PHE A 49 20.32 -23.04 18.17
CA PHE A 49 20.62 -21.67 18.58
C PHE A 49 21.08 -21.60 20.04
N THR A 50 20.39 -22.31 20.94
CA THR A 50 20.76 -22.38 22.36
C THR A 50 22.17 -22.93 22.54
N ILE A 51 22.50 -24.02 21.84
CA ILE A 51 23.83 -24.62 21.86
C ILE A 51 24.88 -23.63 21.32
N ALA A 52 24.61 -22.98 20.18
CA ALA A 52 25.53 -22.00 19.58
C ALA A 52 25.85 -20.83 20.52
N VAL A 53 24.83 -20.28 21.20
CA VAL A 53 25.01 -19.23 22.21
C VAL A 53 25.78 -19.74 23.42
N SER A 54 25.55 -20.99 23.84
CA SER A 54 26.31 -21.61 24.92
C SER A 54 27.81 -21.68 24.61
N TRP A 55 28.19 -22.12 23.41
CA TRP A 55 29.59 -22.12 22.96
C TRP A 55 30.21 -20.72 22.95
N LEU A 56 29.43 -19.70 22.56
CA LEU A 56 29.89 -18.30 22.54
C LEU A 56 30.10 -17.73 23.95
N LEU A 57 29.25 -18.10 24.91
CA LEU A 57 29.31 -17.60 26.28
C LEU A 57 30.37 -18.30 27.14
N GLU A 58 30.84 -19.48 26.73
CA GLU A 58 31.85 -20.25 27.46
C GLU A 58 33.20 -19.52 27.55
N GLU A 59 33.53 -18.69 26.56
CA GLU A 59 34.75 -17.88 26.53
C GLU A 59 34.80 -16.84 27.67
N HIS A 60 33.65 -16.44 28.22
CA HIS A 60 33.53 -15.32 29.16
C HIS A 60 33.36 -15.72 30.64
N LYS A 61 33.50 -17.00 31.02
CA LYS A 61 33.36 -17.49 32.42
C LYS A 61 32.09 -16.99 33.13
N TYR A 62 30.96 -16.91 32.43
CA TYR A 62 29.67 -16.62 33.06
C TYR A 62 29.21 -17.77 33.96
N GLY A 63 28.48 -17.47 35.04
CA GLY A 63 27.98 -18.49 35.97
C GLY A 63 27.03 -19.49 35.28
N SER A 64 27.01 -20.74 35.76
CA SER A 64 26.31 -21.87 35.13
C SER A 64 24.82 -21.64 34.85
N ILE A 65 24.17 -20.79 35.64
CA ILE A 65 22.74 -20.47 35.49
C ILE A 65 22.52 -19.45 34.35
N LEU A 66 23.46 -18.53 34.16
CA LEU A 66 23.34 -17.45 33.17
C LEU A 66 23.42 -17.98 31.74
N GLN A 67 24.15 -19.08 31.52
CA GLN A 67 24.31 -19.74 30.22
C GLN A 67 22.98 -20.21 29.61
N TYR A 68 22.00 -20.57 30.44
CA TYR A 68 20.68 -21.00 29.97
C TYR A 68 19.68 -19.86 29.84
N ILE A 69 19.74 -18.87 30.74
CA ILE A 69 18.81 -17.74 30.75
C ILE A 69 19.01 -16.86 29.51
N VAL A 70 20.25 -16.58 29.15
CA VAL A 70 20.60 -15.70 28.03
C VAL A 70 19.98 -16.17 26.70
N PRO A 71 20.20 -17.42 26.22
CA PRO A 71 19.60 -17.89 24.97
C PRO A 71 18.07 -17.92 25.01
N THR A 72 17.44 -18.29 26.14
CA THR A 72 15.97 -18.27 26.25
C THR A 72 15.40 -16.86 26.06
N VAL A 73 15.99 -15.85 26.72
CA VAL A 73 15.58 -14.45 26.55
C VAL A 73 15.81 -13.98 25.12
N MET A 74 16.96 -14.34 24.54
CA MET A 74 17.32 -13.97 23.16
C MET A 74 16.34 -14.56 22.13
N ILE A 75 15.96 -15.83 22.27
CA ILE A 75 14.99 -16.49 21.39
C ILE A 75 13.64 -15.79 21.47
N VAL A 76 13.12 -15.51 22.68
CA VAL A 76 11.81 -14.82 22.83
C VAL A 76 11.86 -13.45 22.15
N LEU A 77 12.91 -12.67 22.37
CA LEU A 77 13.05 -11.35 21.77
C LEU A 77 13.10 -11.42 20.24
N LEU A 78 13.93 -12.29 19.66
CA LEU A 78 14.12 -12.36 18.21
C LEU A 78 13.01 -13.09 17.47
N ALA A 79 12.57 -14.23 17.98
CA ALA A 79 11.67 -15.14 17.27
C ALA A 79 10.19 -14.77 17.48
N GLU A 80 9.85 -14.12 18.59
CA GLU A 80 8.46 -13.79 18.92
C GLU A 80 8.22 -12.28 18.95
N ILE A 81 8.98 -11.52 19.75
CA ILE A 81 8.72 -10.10 19.97
C ILE A 81 9.03 -9.26 18.73
N LEU A 82 10.21 -9.41 18.11
CA LEU A 82 10.59 -8.67 16.91
C LEU A 82 9.59 -8.83 15.74
N PRO A 83 9.17 -10.05 15.34
CA PRO A 83 8.23 -10.20 14.24
C PRO A 83 6.84 -9.65 14.59
N GLN A 84 6.35 -9.82 15.83
CA GLN A 84 5.06 -9.25 16.25
C GLN A 84 5.06 -7.73 16.19
N VAL A 85 6.12 -7.09 16.69
CA VAL A 85 6.30 -5.63 16.62
C VAL A 85 6.29 -5.18 15.16
N ARG A 86 7.10 -5.81 14.30
CA ARG A 86 7.13 -5.47 12.87
C ARG A 86 5.75 -5.59 12.21
N GLU A 87 4.98 -6.61 12.58
CA GLU A 87 3.66 -6.82 12.00
C GLU A 87 2.65 -5.76 12.45
N ILE A 88 2.66 -5.36 13.74
CA ILE A 88 1.77 -4.32 14.29
C ILE A 88 2.05 -2.96 13.62
N TYR A 89 3.33 -2.64 13.37
CA TYR A 89 3.74 -1.40 12.70
C TYR A 89 3.74 -1.49 11.16
N SER A 90 3.22 -2.57 10.58
CA SER A 90 3.04 -2.67 9.12
C SER A 90 2.05 -1.63 8.65
N GLU A 91 2.40 -0.92 7.57
CA GLU A 91 1.50 0.08 6.93
C GLU A 91 0.12 -0.50 6.61
N GLU A 92 0.06 -1.80 6.30
CA GLU A 92 -1.19 -2.48 5.95
C GLU A 92 -2.14 -2.59 7.16
N LYS A 93 -1.61 -2.95 8.33
CA LYS A 93 -2.41 -3.00 9.57
C LYS A 93 -2.82 -1.60 9.99
N LEU A 94 -1.91 -0.62 9.92
CA LEU A 94 -2.21 0.77 10.23
C LEU A 94 -3.32 1.33 9.34
N LYS A 95 -3.23 1.14 8.02
CA LYS A 95 -4.29 1.55 7.08
C LYS A 95 -5.62 0.88 7.36
N THR A 96 -5.61 -0.41 7.71
CA THR A 96 -6.84 -1.14 8.05
C THR A 96 -7.49 -0.56 9.30
N LEU A 97 -6.71 -0.28 10.35
CA LEU A 97 -7.21 0.35 11.57
C LEU A 97 -7.77 1.74 11.30
N ILE A 98 -7.08 2.58 10.51
CA ILE A 98 -7.55 3.91 10.13
C ILE A 98 -8.85 3.83 9.33
N LYS A 99 -8.97 2.89 8.38
CA LYS A 99 -10.21 2.68 7.59
C LYS A 99 -11.38 2.18 8.43
N VAL A 100 -11.11 1.37 9.46
CA VAL A 100 -12.14 0.95 10.42
C VAL A 100 -12.58 2.11 11.31
N GLN A 101 -11.64 2.95 11.74
CA GLN A 101 -11.92 4.15 12.55
C GLN A 101 -12.71 5.18 11.75
N SER A 102 -12.33 5.47 10.51
CA SER A 102 -13.04 6.42 9.65
C SER A 102 -14.48 6.03 9.39
N LYS A 103 -14.77 4.73 9.28
CA LYS A 103 -16.13 4.21 9.10
C LYS A 103 -16.97 4.23 10.38
N LYS A 104 -16.33 4.22 11.56
CA LYS A 104 -16.99 4.29 12.86
C LYS A 104 -17.23 5.74 13.33
N MET A 105 -16.64 6.74 12.67
CA MET A 105 -16.88 8.14 12.99
C MET A 105 -18.34 8.51 12.72
N GLU A 106 -18.94 9.24 13.65
CA GLU A 106 -20.32 9.73 13.56
C GLU A 106 -20.47 10.79 12.46
N GLU A 107 -19.41 11.58 12.24
CA GLU A 107 -19.34 12.55 11.15
C GLU A 107 -18.67 11.95 9.90
N ALA A 108 -19.48 11.58 8.92
CA ALA A 108 -19.03 10.93 7.69
C ALA A 108 -18.00 11.76 6.88
N ALA A 109 -18.07 13.09 6.95
CA ALA A 109 -17.13 13.98 6.26
C ALA A 109 -15.71 13.86 6.82
N GLN A 110 -15.55 13.80 8.14
CA GLN A 110 -14.23 13.61 8.78
C GLN A 110 -13.66 12.23 8.47
N GLY A 111 -14.53 11.20 8.45
CA GLY A 111 -14.15 9.84 8.07
C GLY A 111 -13.61 9.77 6.64
N ASP A 112 -14.28 10.39 5.66
CA ASP A 112 -13.83 10.39 4.27
C ASP A 112 -12.47 11.10 4.11
N ILE A 113 -12.28 12.23 4.79
CA ILE A 113 -11.00 12.96 4.78
C ILE A 113 -9.88 12.09 5.36
N LEU A 114 -10.10 11.45 6.52
CA LEU A 114 -9.10 10.60 7.17
C LEU A 114 -8.72 9.40 6.30
N ALA A 115 -9.71 8.76 5.65
CA ALA A 115 -9.47 7.66 4.73
C ALA A 115 -8.65 8.09 3.51
N ARG A 116 -8.94 9.28 2.95
CA ARG A 116 -8.18 9.85 1.82
C ARG A 116 -6.74 10.17 2.19
N ILE A 117 -6.50 10.70 3.40
CA ILE A 117 -5.14 10.97 3.90
C ILE A 117 -4.33 9.68 4.02
N ALA A 118 -4.93 8.59 4.50
CA ALA A 118 -4.23 7.31 4.65
C ALA A 118 -3.73 6.72 3.31
N ASP A 119 -4.38 7.06 2.19
CA ASP A 119 -4.00 6.60 0.86
C ASP A 119 -3.20 7.65 0.06
N PHE A 120 -3.09 8.88 0.56
CA PHE A 120 -2.37 9.99 -0.08
C PHE A 120 -0.88 9.70 -0.35
N PRO A 121 -0.09 9.08 0.56
CA PRO A 121 1.33 8.85 0.32
C PRO A 121 1.64 7.91 -0.85
N LYS A 122 0.67 7.08 -1.26
CA LYS A 122 0.83 6.15 -2.40
C LYS A 122 0.36 6.74 -3.72
N LYS A 123 -0.29 7.90 -3.70
CA LYS A 123 -0.76 8.56 -4.92
C LYS A 123 0.41 9.27 -5.60
N THR A 124 0.49 9.10 -6.91
CA THR A 124 1.47 9.76 -7.75
C THR A 124 0.86 10.96 -8.46
N VAL A 125 1.70 11.84 -9.02
CA VAL A 125 1.24 12.97 -9.84
C VAL A 125 0.39 12.48 -11.01
N GLN A 126 0.71 11.32 -11.58
CA GLN A 126 -0.04 10.70 -12.65
C GLN A 126 -1.48 10.37 -12.27
N ASP A 127 -1.72 9.96 -11.03
CA ASP A 127 -3.06 9.64 -10.53
C ASP A 127 -3.90 10.90 -10.23
N MET A 128 -3.26 12.07 -10.13
CA MET A 128 -3.87 13.34 -9.72
C MET A 128 -3.96 14.37 -10.84
N MET A 129 -3.23 14.19 -11.93
CA MET A 129 -3.22 15.11 -13.06
C MET A 129 -4.41 14.90 -13.99
N THR A 130 -4.84 15.97 -14.64
CA THR A 130 -5.79 15.90 -15.76
C THR A 130 -5.02 15.49 -17.03
N PRO A 131 -5.51 14.50 -17.80
CA PRO A 131 -4.88 14.13 -19.07
C PRO A 131 -4.88 15.31 -20.05
N MET A 132 -3.86 15.35 -20.93
CA MET A 132 -3.64 16.49 -21.82
C MET A 132 -4.79 16.70 -22.83
N GLU A 133 -5.47 15.63 -23.23
CA GLU A 133 -6.65 15.69 -24.11
C GLU A 133 -7.83 16.48 -23.52
N ASP A 134 -8.00 16.42 -22.19
CA ASP A 134 -9.05 17.13 -21.46
C ASP A 134 -8.57 18.49 -20.91
N ALA A 135 -7.27 18.76 -21.02
CA ALA A 135 -6.69 20.01 -20.54
C ALA A 135 -7.08 21.18 -21.45
N PHE A 136 -7.57 22.26 -20.84
CA PHE A 136 -7.81 23.51 -21.55
C PHE A 136 -6.50 24.29 -21.66
N VAL A 137 -5.99 24.44 -22.90
CA VAL A 137 -4.71 25.07 -23.21
C VAL A 137 -4.90 26.14 -24.28
N LEU A 138 -4.19 27.27 -24.15
CA LEU A 138 -4.25 28.40 -25.09
C LEU A 138 -2.98 28.49 -25.94
N SER A 139 -3.11 29.01 -27.16
CA SER A 139 -1.95 29.27 -28.02
C SER A 139 -1.31 30.61 -27.69
N GLY A 140 0.03 30.65 -27.58
CA GLY A 140 0.76 31.89 -27.35
C GLY A 140 0.67 32.91 -28.49
N SER A 141 0.26 32.48 -29.68
CA SER A 141 0.04 33.35 -30.84
C SER A 141 -1.40 33.84 -31.01
N GLU A 142 -2.34 33.36 -30.18
CA GLU A 142 -3.75 33.73 -30.25
C GLU A 142 -4.00 35.02 -29.45
N THR A 143 -4.62 36.01 -30.07
CA THR A 143 -4.98 37.26 -29.38
C THR A 143 -6.16 37.03 -28.45
N LEU A 144 -6.09 37.57 -27.24
CA LEU A 144 -7.18 37.50 -26.28
C LEU A 144 -8.36 38.38 -26.72
N ASP A 145 -9.29 37.81 -27.46
CA ASP A 145 -10.54 38.46 -27.84
C ASP A 145 -11.61 38.29 -26.75
N LEU A 146 -12.60 39.19 -26.73
CA LEU A 146 -13.73 39.16 -25.79
C LEU A 146 -14.46 37.81 -25.79
N LYS A 147 -14.55 37.14 -26.95
CA LYS A 147 -15.15 35.79 -27.06
C LYS A 147 -14.35 34.73 -26.31
N LEU A 148 -13.01 34.77 -26.41
CA LEU A 148 -12.14 33.86 -25.66
C LEU A 148 -12.17 34.18 -24.17
N LEU A 149 -12.22 35.46 -23.80
CA LEU A 149 -12.33 35.90 -22.41
C LEU A 149 -13.61 35.40 -21.75
N VAL A 150 -14.75 35.51 -22.44
CA VAL A 150 -16.04 34.96 -21.97
C VAL A 150 -15.93 33.44 -21.81
N THR A 151 -15.34 32.74 -22.77
CA THR A 151 -15.14 31.28 -22.70
C THR A 151 -14.25 30.89 -21.51
N ILE A 152 -13.18 31.65 -21.24
CA ILE A 152 -12.28 31.44 -20.09
C ILE A 152 -13.03 31.63 -18.77
N LEU A 153 -13.84 32.69 -18.68
CA LEU A 153 -14.66 33.00 -17.50
C LEU A 153 -15.73 31.94 -17.25
N GLU A 154 -16.41 31.47 -18.30
CA GLU A 154 -17.41 30.38 -18.22
C GLU A 154 -16.78 29.07 -17.73
N LYS A 155 -15.56 28.76 -18.16
CA LYS A 155 -14.83 27.57 -17.68
C LYS A 155 -14.30 27.70 -16.25
N GLY A 156 -14.18 28.92 -15.71
CA GLY A 156 -13.80 29.17 -14.32
C GLY A 156 -12.36 28.81 -13.95
N TYR A 157 -11.48 28.55 -14.92
CA TYR A 157 -10.08 28.22 -14.64
C TYR A 157 -9.29 29.46 -14.21
N THR A 158 -8.44 29.31 -13.20
CA THR A 158 -7.58 30.42 -12.71
C THR A 158 -6.21 30.47 -13.40
N ARG A 159 -5.71 29.30 -13.82
CA ARG A 159 -4.38 29.12 -14.41
C ARG A 159 -4.53 28.28 -15.67
N ILE A 160 -4.16 28.84 -16.80
CA ILE A 160 -4.32 28.19 -18.11
C ILE A 160 -2.94 28.06 -18.73
N PRO A 161 -2.47 26.85 -19.04
CA PRO A 161 -1.19 26.69 -19.71
C PRO A 161 -1.26 27.29 -21.12
N VAL A 162 -0.15 27.90 -21.54
CA VAL A 162 0.04 28.49 -22.86
C VAL A 162 1.17 27.75 -23.54
N PHE A 163 0.91 27.23 -24.74
CA PHE A 163 1.92 26.54 -25.55
C PHE A 163 2.47 27.47 -26.63
N GLU A 164 3.76 27.31 -26.92
CA GLU A 164 4.46 28.06 -27.98
C GLU A 164 4.62 27.15 -29.21
N GLU A 165 4.31 27.70 -30.39
CA GLU A 165 4.23 26.97 -31.68
C GLU A 165 3.05 25.97 -31.82
N LYS A 166 3.03 25.17 -32.90
CA LYS A 166 1.90 24.29 -33.26
C LYS A 166 1.75 23.03 -32.38
N ASN A 167 2.60 22.84 -31.37
CA ASN A 167 2.63 21.62 -30.56
C ASN A 167 2.10 21.86 -29.13
N LYS A 168 0.94 21.27 -28.82
CA LYS A 168 0.27 21.38 -27.51
C LYS A 168 1.06 20.74 -26.35
N SER A 169 2.05 19.90 -26.64
CA SER A 169 2.89 19.27 -25.63
C SER A 169 4.01 20.18 -25.12
N ASN A 170 4.27 21.32 -25.77
CA ASN A 170 5.32 22.25 -25.39
C ASN A 170 4.75 23.49 -24.68
N ILE A 171 4.59 23.40 -23.36
CA ILE A 171 4.06 24.50 -22.54
C ILE A 171 5.20 25.46 -22.21
N SER A 172 5.10 26.72 -22.68
CA SER A 172 6.10 27.75 -22.39
C SER A 172 5.78 28.53 -21.11
N THR A 173 4.50 28.80 -20.85
CA THR A 173 4.08 29.59 -19.68
C THR A 173 2.67 29.25 -19.20
N VAL A 174 2.25 29.85 -18.09
CA VAL A 174 0.91 29.72 -17.52
C VAL A 174 0.28 31.10 -17.43
N LEU A 175 -0.85 31.29 -18.12
CA LEU A 175 -1.65 32.49 -18.05
C LEU A 175 -2.48 32.51 -16.76
N ASN A 176 -2.30 33.55 -15.96
CA ASN A 176 -3.14 33.82 -14.80
C ASN A 176 -4.28 34.76 -15.19
N VAL A 177 -5.50 34.23 -15.16
CA VAL A 177 -6.70 34.96 -15.63
C VAL A 177 -6.93 36.24 -14.82
N LYS A 178 -6.62 36.24 -13.51
CA LYS A 178 -6.80 37.44 -12.67
C LYS A 178 -5.86 38.58 -13.06
N VAL A 179 -4.65 38.26 -13.52
CA VAL A 179 -3.68 39.26 -13.97
C VAL A 179 -4.11 39.83 -15.32
N CYS A 180 -4.58 38.97 -16.23
CA CYS A 180 -5.10 39.38 -17.52
C CYS A 180 -6.29 40.34 -17.42
N LEU A 181 -7.32 40.00 -16.63
CA LEU A 181 -8.51 40.86 -16.46
C LEU A 181 -8.18 42.26 -15.92
N LYS A 182 -7.10 42.40 -15.15
CA LYS A 182 -6.65 43.67 -14.58
C LYS A 182 -5.93 44.54 -15.61
N ILE A 183 -5.28 43.94 -16.61
CA ILE A 183 -4.55 44.66 -17.66
C ILE A 183 -5.54 45.21 -18.71
N ASP A 184 -6.60 44.46 -19.02
CA ASP A 184 -7.65 44.87 -19.97
C ASP A 184 -8.68 45.87 -19.38
N GLY A 185 -8.45 46.38 -18.17
CA GLY A 185 -9.27 47.46 -17.59
C GLY A 185 -10.66 47.05 -17.12
N PHE A 186 -10.89 45.75 -16.87
CA PHE A 186 -12.17 45.24 -16.35
C PHE A 186 -12.29 45.33 -14.81
N LEU A 187 -11.24 45.75 -14.09
CA LEU A 187 -11.22 45.93 -12.63
C LEU A 187 -10.35 47.10 -12.18
#